data_AF-V7CFY5-F1
#
_entry.id   AF-V7CFY5-F1
#
_cell.length_a   1.000
_cell.length_b   1.000
_cell.length_c   1.000
_cell.angle_alpha   90.00
_cell.angle_beta   90.00
_cell.angle_gamma   90.00
#
_symmetry.space_group_name_H-M   'P 1'
#
loop_
_entity.id
_entity.type
_entity.pdbx_description
1 polymer ?
#
loop_
_entity_poly.entity_id
_entity_poly.type
_entity_poly.pdbx_seq_one_letter_code
_entity_poly.pdbx_strand_id
1 'polypeptide(L)'
;TYPPQRFSAIKHFAPEYSEEELLKFLQQHALLLWGLWTAKSSLLYPNGGAASLARDYVLLMFSKNLKVQSSDLNVRGELATHVKDFLKQFGLETANLDKSAGEPKPYWKFKELPDESFKKLYPDIVEKQEKLFKGLEQHLPGLVSNVGKRKIGKSAVATQGVNNDALKSVSSDQRPTSLAGVSTGKMTMSNETRHALPIALKKLFQTNKVCSFKVICQGLREMAVSKAMLSKGDSKIAVDAAHSLDGPHNELMAVINEVACEIHGYYVLKSSQDDPFRDVVIDMLRGSGPNAKLKKAEIVEAARRKLGREVPNNEYNKVMSELCVSKGSVWVLRSGDGSNQ
;
A
#
# COMPACT_ATOMS: atom_id res chain seq x y z
N THR A 1 2.96 15.72 -3.05
CA THR A 1 2.81 16.04 -1.62
C THR A 1 1.35 16.30 -1.35
N TYR A 2 0.76 15.70 -0.32
CA TYR A 2 -0.67 15.86 0.00
C TYR A 2 -0.82 16.71 1.27
N PRO A 3 -0.91 18.06 1.14
CA PRO A 3 -1.09 18.94 2.29
C PRO A 3 -2.44 18.64 2.98
N PRO A 4 -2.56 18.86 4.31
CA PRO A 4 -3.83 18.76 5.00
C PRO A 4 -4.89 19.68 4.36
N GLN A 5 -6.10 19.16 4.17
CA GLN A 5 -7.19 19.85 3.46
C GLN A 5 -8.36 20.14 4.38
N ARG A 6 -9.04 21.27 4.16
CA ARG A 6 -10.31 21.57 4.82
C ARG A 6 -11.39 20.60 4.35
N PHE A 7 -12.31 20.24 5.24
CA PHE A 7 -13.43 19.39 4.87
C PHE A 7 -14.29 20.00 3.75
N SER A 8 -14.53 21.32 3.80
CA SER A 8 -15.27 22.04 2.74
C SER A 8 -14.62 21.92 1.37
N ALA A 9 -13.28 21.94 1.30
CA ALA A 9 -12.56 21.74 0.04
C ALA A 9 -12.74 20.31 -0.48
N ILE A 10 -12.65 19.31 0.40
CA ILE A 10 -12.89 17.90 0.01
C ILE A 10 -14.33 17.71 -0.46
N LYS A 11 -15.31 18.27 0.25
CA LYS A 11 -16.73 18.22 -0.09
C LYS A 11 -17.03 18.91 -1.43
N HIS A 12 -16.29 19.96 -1.78
CA HIS A 12 -16.39 20.61 -3.08
C HIS A 12 -15.96 19.71 -4.25
N PHE A 13 -14.93 18.87 -4.06
CA PHE A 13 -14.47 17.92 -5.10
C PHE A 13 -15.29 16.64 -5.18
N ALA A 14 -16.11 16.35 -4.17
CA ALA A 14 -16.93 15.16 -4.11
C ALA A 14 -18.39 15.54 -3.73
N PRO A 15 -19.05 16.42 -4.52
CA PRO A 15 -20.39 16.93 -4.20
C PRO A 15 -21.46 15.85 -4.15
N GLU A 16 -21.25 14.73 -4.84
CA GLU A 16 -22.15 13.59 -4.97
C GLU A 16 -22.35 12.77 -3.68
N TYR A 17 -21.40 12.82 -2.74
CA TYR A 17 -21.51 12.10 -1.47
C TYR A 17 -22.11 12.99 -0.40
N SER A 18 -22.98 12.46 0.47
CA SER A 18 -23.44 13.22 1.64
C SER A 18 -22.27 13.59 2.58
N GLU A 19 -22.45 14.60 3.44
CA GLU A 19 -21.41 14.96 4.41
C GLU A 19 -21.12 13.79 5.35
N GLU A 20 -22.14 13.04 5.75
CA GLU A 20 -22.06 11.88 6.63
C GLU A 20 -21.25 10.75 5.98
N GLU A 21 -21.51 10.43 4.71
CA GLU A 21 -20.77 9.41 3.96
C GLU A 21 -19.29 9.81 3.81
N LEU A 22 -19.05 11.07 3.46
CA LEU A 22 -17.69 11.58 3.26
C LEU A 22 -16.91 11.59 4.58
N LEU A 23 -17.53 12.03 5.69
CA LEU A 23 -16.91 12.00 7.02
C LEU A 23 -16.63 10.58 7.50
N LYS A 24 -17.52 9.62 7.20
CA LYS A 24 -17.31 8.21 7.51
C LYS A 24 -16.11 7.65 6.74
N PHE A 25 -16.02 7.96 5.45
CA PHE A 25 -14.90 7.56 4.59
C PHE A 25 -13.58 8.18 5.08
N LEU A 26 -13.57 9.48 5.38
CA LEU A 26 -12.38 10.18 5.87
C LEU A 26 -11.88 9.60 7.20
N GLN A 27 -12.76 9.29 8.15
CA GLN A 27 -12.34 8.64 9.41
C GLN A 27 -11.66 7.27 9.19
N GLN A 28 -12.03 6.55 8.13
CA GLN A 28 -11.43 5.27 7.77
C GLN A 28 -10.06 5.40 7.10
N HIS A 29 -9.86 6.41 6.24
CA HIS A 29 -8.69 6.50 5.35
C HIS A 29 -7.77 7.71 5.60
N ALA A 30 -8.20 8.67 6.42
CA ALA A 30 -7.50 9.91 6.74
C ALA A 30 -7.41 10.14 8.26
N LEU A 31 -6.52 11.04 8.65
CA LEU A 31 -6.34 11.56 10.01
C LEU A 31 -6.76 13.03 10.04
N LEU A 32 -7.40 13.42 11.13
CA LEU A 32 -7.78 14.81 11.38
C LEU A 32 -6.69 15.49 12.23
N LEU A 33 -6.00 16.47 11.66
CA LEU A 33 -4.98 17.27 12.31
C LEU A 33 -5.42 18.74 12.34
N TRP A 34 -5.68 19.28 13.54
CA TRP A 34 -6.14 20.66 13.73
C TRP A 34 -7.39 21.03 12.88
N GLY A 35 -8.34 20.11 12.73
CA GLY A 35 -9.55 20.31 11.90
C GLY A 35 -9.33 20.13 10.39
N LEU A 36 -8.12 19.75 9.97
CA LEU A 36 -7.77 19.50 8.58
C LEU A 36 -7.53 18.00 8.35
N TRP A 37 -7.95 17.48 7.20
CA TRP A 37 -7.82 16.08 6.85
C TRP A 37 -6.54 15.81 6.05
N THR A 38 -5.80 14.78 6.43
CA THR A 38 -4.65 14.27 5.66
C THR A 38 -4.72 12.76 5.58
N ALA A 39 -4.27 12.16 4.47
CA ALA A 39 -4.30 10.71 4.31
C ALA A 39 -3.54 9.97 5.44
N LYS A 40 -4.03 8.80 5.85
CA LYS A 40 -3.27 7.90 6.75
C LYS A 40 -1.99 7.44 6.06
N SER A 41 -0.91 7.25 6.83
CA SER A 41 0.35 6.77 6.26
C SER A 41 0.22 5.37 5.66
N SER A 42 -0.65 4.50 6.21
CA SER A 42 -0.97 3.19 5.63
C SER A 42 -1.60 3.25 4.23
N LEU A 43 -2.24 4.37 3.87
CA LEU A 43 -2.78 4.57 2.52
C LEU A 43 -1.68 4.97 1.54
N LEU A 44 -0.74 5.82 1.97
CA LEU A 44 0.34 6.32 1.13
C LEU A 44 1.55 5.38 1.07
N TYR A 45 1.75 4.59 2.12
CA TYR A 45 2.86 3.68 2.34
C TYR A 45 2.30 2.33 2.84
N PRO A 46 1.59 1.57 1.97
CA PRO A 46 0.95 0.31 2.36
C PRO A 46 1.96 -0.73 2.88
N ASN A 47 3.22 -0.64 2.41
CA ASN A 47 4.32 -1.51 2.83
C ASN A 47 5.08 -0.98 4.07
N GLY A 48 4.62 0.11 4.67
CA GLY A 48 5.24 0.75 5.82
C GLY A 48 6.63 1.33 5.53
N GLY A 49 7.59 1.04 6.40
CA GLY A 49 9.00 1.47 6.28
C GLY A 49 9.32 2.80 6.97
N ALA A 50 10.59 3.21 6.88
CA ALA A 50 11.12 4.39 7.58
C ALA A 50 10.36 5.68 7.20
N ALA A 51 9.95 5.82 5.94
CA ALA A 51 9.16 6.95 5.48
C ALA A 51 7.77 7.01 6.14
N SER A 52 7.04 5.89 6.21
CA SER A 52 5.73 5.82 6.88
C SER A 52 5.85 6.21 8.34
N LEU A 53 6.85 5.65 9.03
CA LEU A 53 7.10 5.91 10.44
C LEU A 53 7.52 7.34 10.72
N ALA A 54 8.38 7.91 9.88
CA ALA A 54 8.77 9.31 9.96
C ALA A 54 7.57 10.23 9.78
N ARG A 55 6.66 9.91 8.84
CA ARG A 55 5.45 10.68 8.61
C ARG A 55 4.52 10.63 9.81
N ASP A 56 4.25 9.43 10.34
CA ASP A 56 3.41 9.25 11.53
C ASP A 56 3.99 9.98 12.74
N TYR A 57 5.33 9.94 12.92
CA TYR A 57 6.01 10.71 13.94
C TYR A 57 5.79 12.22 13.78
N VAL A 58 5.99 12.77 12.58
CA VAL A 58 5.81 14.20 12.32
C VAL A 58 4.37 14.63 12.52
N LEU A 59 3.39 13.82 12.09
CA LEU A 59 1.98 14.10 12.33
C LEU A 59 1.64 14.11 13.83
N LEU A 60 2.19 13.17 14.60
CA LEU A 60 2.04 13.12 16.05
C LEU A 60 2.69 14.35 16.73
N MET A 61 3.85 14.79 16.26
CA MET A 61 4.49 16.00 16.79
C MET A 61 3.60 17.23 16.54
N PHE A 62 3.08 17.37 15.32
CA PHE A 62 2.19 18.47 15.00
C PHE A 62 0.83 18.36 15.71
N SER A 63 0.32 17.16 16.01
CA SER A 63 -0.96 17.02 16.73
C SER A 63 -0.89 17.54 18.17
N LYS A 64 0.31 17.59 18.76
CA LYS A 64 0.54 18.13 20.10
C LYS A 64 0.77 19.64 20.07
N ASN A 65 1.47 20.14 19.07
CA ASN A 65 1.83 21.55 18.97
C ASN A 65 1.97 22.00 17.50
N LEU A 66 1.46 23.18 17.17
CA LEU A 66 1.64 23.81 15.86
C LEU A 66 3.10 24.20 15.58
N LYS A 67 3.99 24.14 16.57
CA LYS A 67 5.42 24.34 16.44
C LYS A 67 6.18 23.11 16.92
N VAL A 68 7.11 22.63 16.10
CA VAL A 68 8.00 21.51 16.44
C VAL A 68 9.43 22.03 16.48
N GLN A 69 10.11 21.95 17.63
CA GLN A 69 11.51 22.36 17.72
C GLN A 69 12.42 21.23 17.28
N SER A 70 13.57 21.58 16.69
CA SER A 70 14.59 20.59 16.35
C SER A 70 15.09 19.80 17.57
N SER A 71 15.13 20.43 18.75
CA SER A 71 15.49 19.79 20.02
C SER A 71 14.49 18.73 20.49
N ASP A 72 13.23 18.79 20.03
CA ASP A 72 12.19 17.83 20.42
C ASP A 72 12.28 16.52 19.60
N LEU A 73 13.11 16.51 18.55
CA LEU A 73 13.26 15.40 17.62
C LEU A 73 14.32 14.41 18.13
N ASN A 74 13.89 13.31 18.74
CA ASN A 74 14.80 12.26 19.20
C ASN A 74 14.96 11.13 18.16
N VAL A 75 15.34 11.47 16.91
CA VAL A 75 15.46 10.51 15.80
C VAL A 75 16.87 10.49 15.23
N ARG A 76 17.32 9.32 14.75
CA ARG A 76 18.68 9.12 14.20
C ARG A 76 18.66 8.33 12.88
N GLY A 77 19.77 8.39 12.14
CA GLY A 77 19.97 7.60 10.92
C GLY A 77 18.99 7.96 9.80
N GLU A 78 18.60 6.97 9.00
CA GLU A 78 17.69 7.11 7.86
C GLU A 78 16.33 7.72 8.25
N LEU A 79 15.83 7.43 9.46
CA LEU A 79 14.59 7.99 9.97
C LEU A 79 14.68 9.51 10.14
N ALA A 80 15.82 10.04 10.58
CA ALA A 80 16.00 11.48 10.78
C ALA A 80 15.92 12.27 9.46
N THR A 81 16.43 11.71 8.37
CA THR A 81 16.32 12.32 7.04
C THR A 81 14.87 12.42 6.60
N HIS A 82 14.12 11.32 6.68
CA HIS A 82 12.70 11.31 6.33
C HIS A 82 11.88 12.24 7.23
N VAL A 83 12.17 12.30 8.53
CA VAL A 83 11.49 13.23 9.46
C VAL A 83 11.71 14.68 9.04
N LYS A 84 12.93 15.07 8.68
CA LYS A 84 13.21 16.42 8.16
C LYS A 84 12.44 16.71 6.87
N ASP A 85 12.35 15.74 5.96
CA ASP A 85 11.61 15.91 4.71
C ASP A 85 10.11 16.11 4.96
N PHE A 86 9.52 15.34 5.88
CA PHE A 86 8.11 15.53 6.24
C PHE A 86 7.87 16.82 7.04
N LEU A 87 8.78 17.23 7.91
CA LEU A 87 8.70 18.53 8.60
C LEU A 87 8.65 19.69 7.60
N LYS A 88 9.44 19.64 6.52
CA LYS A 88 9.39 20.62 5.43
C LYS A 88 8.10 20.54 4.61
N GLN A 89 7.43 19.38 4.57
CA GLN A 89 6.15 19.23 3.89
C GLN A 89 5.01 19.85 4.69
N PHE A 90 4.91 19.53 5.99
CA PHE A 90 3.81 19.99 6.87
C PHE A 90 4.06 21.35 7.53
N GLY A 91 5.32 21.75 7.66
CA GLY A 91 5.73 22.96 8.35
C GLY A 91 6.64 23.85 7.50
N LEU A 92 6.60 25.15 7.81
CA LEU A 92 7.56 26.12 7.34
C LEU A 92 8.74 26.16 8.32
N GLU A 93 9.94 25.89 7.83
CA GLU A 93 11.16 25.99 8.62
C GLU A 93 11.42 27.47 8.96
N THR A 94 11.65 27.75 10.24
CA THR A 94 11.88 29.08 10.79
C THR A 94 12.97 28.98 11.86
N ALA A 95 13.74 30.04 12.06
CA ALA A 95 14.68 30.14 13.16
C ALA A 95 14.21 31.24 14.12
N ASN A 96 14.27 30.98 15.43
CA ASN A 96 14.13 32.07 16.40
C ASN A 96 15.43 32.86 16.40
N LEU A 97 15.36 34.12 15.95
CA LEU A 97 16.44 35.10 16.09
C LEU A 97 16.38 35.69 17.51
N ASP A 98 16.43 34.84 18.53
CA ASP A 98 16.49 35.35 19.89
C ASP A 98 17.94 35.76 20.18
N LYS A 99 18.20 37.07 20.11
CA LYS A 99 19.53 37.67 20.29
C LYS A 99 20.11 37.44 21.70
N SER A 100 19.31 36.89 22.62
CA SER A 100 19.67 36.65 24.02
C SER A 100 20.13 35.21 24.33
N ALA A 101 19.92 34.24 23.43
CA ALA A 101 20.06 32.82 23.73
C ALA A 101 20.86 32.05 22.66
N GLY A 102 22.15 32.35 22.52
CA GLY A 102 23.09 31.51 21.76
C GLY A 102 22.69 31.19 20.31
N GLU A 103 23.16 30.04 19.80
CA GLU A 103 22.94 29.63 18.40
C GLU A 103 21.45 29.55 18.02
N PRO A 104 21.08 29.99 16.79
CA PRO A 104 19.70 29.97 16.33
C PRO A 104 19.14 28.55 16.31
N LYS A 105 18.06 28.32 17.07
CA LYS A 105 17.36 27.03 17.10
C LYS A 105 16.31 26.98 15.98
N PRO A 106 16.45 26.08 14.99
CA PRO A 106 15.44 25.90 13.97
C PRO A 106 14.21 25.19 14.54
N TYR A 107 13.04 25.62 14.08
CA TYR A 107 11.74 25.01 14.37
C TYR A 107 10.88 25.02 13.11
N TRP A 108 9.87 24.16 13.09
CA TRP A 108 8.90 24.10 12.01
C TRP A 108 7.54 24.55 12.52
N LYS A 109 6.97 25.59 11.89
CA LYS A 109 5.61 26.05 12.15
C LYS A 109 4.66 25.39 11.16
N PHE A 110 3.59 24.76 11.64
CA PHE A 110 2.57 24.14 10.80
C PHE A 110 2.04 25.14 9.76
N LYS A 111 1.99 24.72 8.48
CA LYS A 111 1.73 25.63 7.35
C LYS A 111 0.30 26.14 7.30
N GLU A 112 -0.64 25.27 7.64
CA GLU A 112 -2.07 25.55 7.50
C GLU A 112 -2.65 26.12 8.80
N LEU A 113 -3.64 27.01 8.67
CA LEU A 113 -4.38 27.49 9.82
C LEU A 113 -5.38 26.43 10.30
N PRO A 114 -5.48 26.15 11.61
CA PRO A 114 -6.48 25.26 12.16
C PRO A 114 -7.90 25.59 11.68
N ASP A 115 -8.69 24.56 11.42
CA ASP A 115 -10.11 24.68 11.09
C ASP A 115 -10.96 24.62 12.35
N GLU A 116 -11.05 25.77 13.05
CA GLU A 116 -11.86 25.90 14.26
C GLU A 116 -13.36 25.72 13.99
N SER A 117 -13.83 26.02 12.78
CA SER A 117 -15.23 25.79 12.39
C SER A 117 -15.53 24.31 12.32
N PHE A 118 -14.67 23.51 11.68
CA PHE A 118 -14.81 22.06 11.64
C PHE A 118 -14.84 21.45 13.06
N LYS A 119 -13.91 21.90 13.92
CA LYS A 119 -13.82 21.40 15.31
C LYS A 119 -15.10 21.67 16.11
N LYS A 120 -15.75 22.81 15.90
CA LYS A 120 -17.02 23.17 16.56
C LYS A 120 -18.20 22.39 16.00
N LEU A 121 -18.23 22.15 14.69
CA LEU A 121 -19.33 21.43 14.03
C LEU A 121 -19.29 19.92 14.31
N TYR A 122 -18.09 19.34 14.45
CA TYR A 122 -17.90 17.89 14.56
C TYR A 122 -17.06 17.46 15.78
N PRO A 123 -17.44 17.85 17.01
CA PRO A 123 -16.64 17.59 18.22
C PRO A 123 -16.43 16.08 18.47
N ASP A 124 -17.43 15.25 18.21
CA ASP A 124 -17.34 13.79 18.40
C ASP A 124 -16.29 13.14 17.48
N ILE A 125 -16.14 13.67 16.26
CA ILE A 125 -15.12 13.20 15.31
C ILE A 125 -13.74 13.63 15.79
N VAL A 126 -13.60 14.87 16.28
CA VAL A 126 -12.35 15.36 16.85
C VAL A 126 -11.90 14.47 18.02
N GLU A 127 -12.79 14.18 18.96
CA GLU A 127 -12.46 13.32 20.11
C GLU A 127 -12.03 11.91 19.69
N LYS A 128 -12.70 11.32 18.69
CA LYS A 128 -12.31 10.01 18.13
C LYS A 128 -10.91 10.06 17.50
N GLN A 129 -10.59 11.12 16.76
CA GLN A 129 -9.31 11.28 16.09
C GLN A 129 -8.17 11.55 17.10
N GLU A 130 -8.43 12.30 18.17
CA GLU A 130 -7.49 12.47 19.27
C GLU A 130 -7.16 11.14 19.97
N LYS A 131 -8.14 10.26 20.15
CA LYS A 131 -7.91 8.89 20.67
C LYS A 131 -7.00 8.08 19.74
N LEU A 132 -7.11 8.24 18.41
CA LEU A 132 -6.20 7.60 17.45
C LEU A 132 -4.76 8.10 17.62
N PHE A 133 -4.55 9.41 17.81
CA PHE A 133 -3.21 9.96 18.07
C PHE A 133 -2.63 9.48 19.41
N LYS A 134 -3.45 9.34 20.46
CA LYS A 134 -3.02 8.74 21.73
C LYS A 134 -2.58 7.28 21.55
N GLY A 135 -3.32 6.50 20.77
CA GLY A 135 -2.90 5.13 20.41
C GLY A 135 -1.57 5.11 19.66
N LEU A 136 -1.41 6.00 18.67
CA LEU A 136 -0.17 6.15 17.91
C LEU A 136 1.03 6.50 18.82
N GLU A 137 0.84 7.41 19.79
CA GLU A 137 1.86 7.80 20.76
C GLU A 137 2.36 6.64 21.62
N GLN A 138 1.52 5.65 21.94
CA GLN A 138 1.92 4.50 22.75
C GLN A 138 2.81 3.52 21.96
N HIS A 139 2.62 3.43 20.64
CA HIS A 139 3.36 2.48 19.79
C HIS A 139 4.69 3.03 19.26
N LEU A 140 4.86 4.35 19.25
CA LEU A 140 5.99 5.03 18.60
C LEU A 140 7.33 5.01 19.39
N PRO A 141 7.35 5.11 20.74
CA PRO A 141 8.58 5.04 21.55
C PRO A 141 9.37 3.75 21.36
N GLY A 142 8.67 2.64 21.11
CA GLY A 142 9.27 1.32 20.87
C GLY A 142 9.95 1.19 19.50
N LEU A 143 9.68 2.08 18.55
CA LEU A 143 10.30 2.05 17.22
C LEU A 143 11.46 3.04 17.08
N VAL A 144 11.38 4.23 17.70
CA VAL A 144 12.41 5.26 17.56
C VAL A 144 13.73 4.88 18.27
N SER A 145 13.65 4.09 19.33
CA SER A 145 14.81 3.61 20.11
C SER A 145 15.46 2.33 19.53
N ASN A 146 14.72 1.54 18.74
CA ASN A 146 15.15 0.22 18.30
C ASN A 146 15.77 0.16 16.89
N VAL A 147 15.74 1.25 16.13
CA VAL A 147 16.29 1.29 14.75
C VAL A 147 17.82 1.27 14.72
N GLY A 148 18.50 1.55 15.83
CA GLY A 148 19.97 1.54 15.92
C GLY A 148 20.63 0.22 16.32
N LYS A 149 19.87 -0.80 16.76
CA LYS A 149 20.43 -2.06 17.27
C LYS A 149 19.51 -3.25 17.05
N ARG A 150 19.41 -3.78 15.83
CA ARG A 150 19.06 -5.20 15.63
C ARG A 150 19.91 -5.82 14.53
N LYS A 151 20.94 -6.55 14.97
CA LYS A 151 21.47 -7.70 14.23
C LYS A 151 20.40 -8.80 14.21
N ILE A 152 20.39 -9.52 13.10
CA ILE A 152 19.61 -10.73 12.82
C ILE A 152 19.59 -11.69 14.02
N GLY A 153 18.38 -12.11 14.43
CA GLY A 153 18.16 -13.13 15.45
C GLY A 153 16.74 -13.70 15.35
N LYS A 154 16.64 -15.02 15.31
CA LYS A 154 15.44 -15.84 15.03
C LYS A 154 14.36 -15.76 16.13
N SER A 155 13.11 -15.91 15.66
CA SER A 155 11.91 -16.51 16.26
C SER A 155 11.51 -16.20 17.70
N ALA A 156 10.26 -15.73 17.88
CA ALA A 156 9.28 -16.44 18.71
C ALA A 156 7.85 -16.02 18.29
N VAL A 157 7.12 -17.00 17.75
CA VAL A 157 5.66 -17.02 17.67
C VAL A 157 5.10 -17.02 19.10
N ALA A 158 4.16 -16.12 19.38
CA ALA A 158 3.29 -16.22 20.55
C ALA A 158 1.85 -15.94 20.10
N THR A 159 1.15 -17.03 19.80
CA THR A 159 -0.30 -17.16 19.80
C THR A 159 -0.83 -17.04 21.23
N GLN A 160 -1.74 -16.11 21.45
CA GLN A 160 -2.77 -16.08 22.50
C GLN A 160 -3.92 -15.29 21.87
N GLY A 161 -5.12 -15.81 21.62
CA GLY A 161 -5.87 -16.84 22.34
C GLY A 161 -7.13 -16.14 22.86
N VAL A 162 -8.20 -16.09 22.06
CA VAL A 162 -9.51 -15.65 22.52
C VAL A 162 -10.47 -16.83 22.37
N ASN A 163 -10.77 -17.44 23.51
CA ASN A 163 -11.89 -18.36 23.67
C ASN A 163 -13.21 -17.59 23.52
N ASN A 164 -14.19 -18.21 22.89
CA ASN A 164 -15.56 -18.27 23.40
C ASN A 164 -16.32 -19.38 22.68
N ASP A 165 -16.64 -20.43 23.44
CA ASP A 165 -17.55 -21.48 23.03
C ASP A 165 -19.00 -21.12 23.37
N ALA A 166 -19.85 -21.30 22.35
CA ALA A 166 -21.19 -21.91 22.34
C ALA A 166 -22.32 -21.42 23.29
N LEU A 167 -23.46 -21.10 22.66
CA LEU A 167 -24.73 -21.87 22.74
C LEU A 167 -25.59 -21.52 21.51
N LYS A 168 -25.82 -22.45 20.57
CA LYS A 168 -27.06 -23.25 20.30
C LYS A 168 -28.31 -22.40 20.04
N SER A 169 -29.26 -22.70 19.14
CA SER A 169 -29.55 -23.69 18.08
C SER A 169 -31.02 -23.36 17.66
N VAL A 170 -31.45 -23.38 16.40
CA VAL A 170 -32.26 -24.43 15.75
C VAL A 170 -32.92 -23.83 14.48
N SER A 171 -33.07 -24.68 13.48
CA SER A 171 -33.60 -24.54 12.11
C SER A 171 -35.12 -24.28 12.00
N SER A 172 -35.59 -23.65 10.91
CA SER A 172 -36.46 -24.28 9.87
C SER A 172 -37.05 -23.27 8.86
N ASP A 173 -37.21 -23.77 7.63
CA ASP A 173 -37.67 -23.26 6.33
C ASP A 173 -38.86 -22.27 6.27
N GLN A 174 -38.83 -21.37 5.27
CA GLN A 174 -39.71 -21.35 4.07
C GLN A 174 -39.64 -20.00 3.30
N ARG A 175 -39.50 -20.09 1.97
CA ARG A 175 -39.85 -19.05 0.97
C ARG A 175 -41.38 -19.09 0.73
N PRO A 176 -42.05 -18.18 -0.05
CA PRO A 176 -41.57 -16.98 -0.75
C PRO A 176 -42.53 -15.75 -0.64
N THR A 177 -42.14 -14.58 -1.17
CA THR A 177 -42.90 -13.73 -2.13
C THR A 177 -42.24 -12.35 -2.29
N SER A 178 -42.35 -11.84 -3.51
CA SER A 178 -41.82 -10.61 -4.10
C SER A 178 -42.09 -9.32 -3.34
N LEU A 179 -41.26 -8.29 -3.59
CA LEU A 179 -41.66 -7.07 -4.29
C LEU A 179 -40.45 -6.14 -4.49
N ALA A 180 -40.53 -5.37 -5.57
CA ALA A 180 -39.54 -4.45 -6.10
C ALA A 180 -38.91 -3.54 -5.04
N GLY A 181 -37.59 -3.40 -5.10
CA GLY A 181 -36.82 -2.46 -4.28
C GLY A 181 -35.56 -2.06 -5.03
N VAL A 182 -35.58 -0.83 -5.53
CA VAL A 182 -34.52 -0.09 -6.22
C VAL A 182 -33.11 -0.56 -5.84
N SER A 183 -32.40 -1.07 -6.84
CA SER A 183 -30.98 -1.39 -6.79
C SER A 183 -30.18 -0.14 -6.41
N THR A 184 -29.76 -0.07 -5.15
CA THR A 184 -28.73 0.84 -4.67
C THR A 184 -27.41 0.40 -5.27
N GLY A 185 -27.06 1.00 -6.42
CA GLY A 185 -25.83 0.73 -7.14
C GLY A 185 -24.62 1.20 -6.34
N LYS A 186 -24.08 0.33 -5.47
CA LYS A 186 -22.63 0.26 -5.32
C LYS A 186 -22.10 0.00 -6.74
N MET A 187 -21.33 0.91 -7.32
CA MET A 187 -20.61 0.64 -8.57
C MET A 187 -19.49 -0.37 -8.28
N THR A 188 -19.90 -1.62 -8.08
CA THR A 188 -19.05 -2.79 -8.21
C THR A 188 -18.70 -2.93 -9.69
N MET A 189 -17.47 -3.35 -9.96
CA MET A 189 -17.00 -3.69 -11.30
C MET A 189 -18.03 -4.58 -12.02
N SER A 190 -18.31 -4.27 -13.28
CA SER A 190 -19.27 -5.05 -14.06
C SER A 190 -18.77 -6.49 -14.24
N ASN A 191 -19.69 -7.43 -14.46
CA ASN A 191 -19.35 -8.83 -14.66
C ASN A 191 -18.46 -9.01 -15.89
N GLU A 192 -18.65 -8.18 -16.90
CA GLU A 192 -17.87 -8.15 -18.13
C GLU A 192 -16.42 -7.73 -17.84
N THR A 193 -16.22 -6.61 -17.12
CA THR A 193 -14.89 -6.17 -16.71
C THR A 193 -14.21 -7.20 -15.80
N ARG A 194 -14.96 -7.78 -14.85
CA ARG A 194 -14.43 -8.78 -13.91
C ARG A 194 -13.97 -10.07 -14.60
N HIS A 195 -14.65 -10.48 -15.67
CA HIS A 195 -14.27 -11.64 -16.47
C HIS A 195 -13.11 -11.32 -17.44
N ALA A 196 -13.12 -10.14 -18.05
CA ALA A 196 -12.13 -9.72 -19.03
C ALA A 196 -10.75 -9.42 -18.42
N LEU A 197 -10.73 -8.84 -17.23
CA LEU A 197 -9.50 -8.38 -16.57
C LEU A 197 -8.46 -9.50 -16.33
N PRO A 198 -8.80 -10.68 -15.78
CA PRO A 198 -7.83 -11.76 -15.63
C PRO A 198 -7.19 -12.21 -16.94
N ILE A 199 -7.95 -12.20 -18.04
CA ILE A 199 -7.49 -12.61 -19.36
C ILE A 199 -6.48 -11.58 -19.89
N ALA A 200 -6.83 -10.30 -19.79
CA ALA A 200 -5.95 -9.20 -20.19
C ALA A 200 -4.66 -9.17 -19.35
N LEU A 201 -4.75 -9.38 -18.04
CA LEU A 201 -3.60 -9.43 -17.14
C LEU A 201 -2.65 -10.59 -17.49
N LYS A 202 -3.18 -11.80 -17.73
CA LYS A 202 -2.35 -12.94 -18.17
C LYS A 202 -1.58 -12.62 -19.45
N LYS A 203 -2.24 -11.97 -20.41
CA LYS A 203 -1.61 -11.55 -21.67
C LYS A 203 -0.56 -10.46 -21.45
N LEU A 204 -0.85 -9.49 -20.57
CA LEU A 204 0.12 -8.46 -20.21
C LEU A 204 1.38 -9.06 -19.59
N PHE A 205 1.23 -10.01 -18.66
CA PHE A 205 2.35 -10.70 -18.01
C PHE A 205 3.12 -11.65 -18.95
N GLN A 206 2.56 -12.01 -20.11
CA GLN A 206 3.31 -12.73 -21.13
C GLN A 206 4.37 -11.83 -21.78
N THR A 207 4.02 -10.56 -22.04
CA THR A 207 4.93 -9.56 -22.61
C THR A 207 5.88 -9.00 -21.57
N ASN A 208 5.37 -8.63 -20.39
CA ASN A 208 6.13 -8.04 -19.30
C ASN A 208 6.11 -8.97 -18.08
N LYS A 209 7.19 -9.74 -17.86
CA LYS A 209 7.22 -10.79 -16.81
C LYS A 209 7.15 -10.25 -15.38
N VAL A 210 7.62 -9.02 -15.18
CA VAL A 210 7.59 -8.29 -13.91
C VAL A 210 7.05 -6.89 -14.17
N CYS A 211 5.98 -6.50 -13.48
CA CYS A 211 5.32 -5.20 -13.69
C CYS A 211 5.17 -4.44 -12.37
N SER A 212 5.38 -3.13 -12.40
CA SER A 212 4.84 -2.24 -11.37
C SER A 212 3.33 -2.03 -11.59
N PHE A 213 2.61 -1.60 -10.56
CA PHE A 213 1.18 -1.25 -10.71
C PHE A 213 0.96 -0.19 -11.81
N LYS A 214 1.88 0.78 -11.93
CA LYS A 214 1.84 1.79 -13.00
C LYS A 214 1.92 1.15 -14.39
N VAL A 215 2.81 0.18 -14.58
CA VAL A 215 2.96 -0.55 -15.86
C VAL A 215 1.74 -1.42 -16.13
N ILE A 216 1.09 -1.99 -15.10
CA ILE A 216 -0.18 -2.70 -15.27
C ILE A 216 -1.26 -1.77 -15.81
N CYS A 217 -1.49 -0.64 -15.16
CA CYS A 217 -2.50 0.33 -15.60
C CYS A 217 -2.21 0.85 -17.01
N GLN A 218 -0.94 1.16 -17.30
CA GLN A 218 -0.54 1.62 -18.63
C GLN A 218 -0.75 0.54 -19.69
N GLY A 219 -0.34 -0.70 -19.41
CA GLY A 219 -0.50 -1.83 -20.32
C GLY A 219 -1.96 -2.13 -20.62
N LEU A 220 -2.85 -2.04 -19.64
CA LEU A 220 -4.30 -2.21 -19.86
C LEU A 220 -4.86 -1.11 -20.78
N ARG A 221 -4.44 0.16 -20.60
CA ARG A 221 -4.83 1.25 -21.52
C ARG A 221 -4.29 1.03 -22.93
N GLU A 222 -3.04 0.64 -23.05
CA GLU A 222 -2.40 0.38 -24.34
C GLU A 222 -3.07 -0.78 -25.06
N MET A 223 -3.39 -1.87 -24.35
CA MET A 223 -4.13 -3.00 -24.92
C MET A 223 -5.52 -2.60 -25.45
N ALA A 224 -6.19 -1.65 -24.79
CA ALA A 224 -7.48 -1.12 -25.26
C ALA A 224 -7.33 -0.18 -26.47
N VAL A 225 -6.22 0.55 -26.58
CA VAL A 225 -5.95 1.50 -27.68
C VAL A 225 -5.32 0.82 -28.90
N SER A 226 -4.45 -0.17 -28.71
CA SER A 226 -3.72 -0.87 -29.78
C SER A 226 -4.63 -1.78 -30.60
N LYS A 227 -5.23 -1.18 -31.63
CA LYS A 227 -6.26 -1.74 -32.50
C LYS A 227 -5.78 -2.64 -33.67
N ALA A 228 -4.61 -3.28 -33.64
CA ALA A 228 -4.00 -3.77 -34.90
C ALA A 228 -3.47 -5.22 -34.99
N MET A 229 -3.57 -6.09 -33.97
CA MET A 229 -2.94 -7.43 -34.03
C MET A 229 -3.82 -8.62 -33.57
N LEU A 230 -5.10 -8.44 -33.27
CA LEU A 230 -5.93 -9.52 -32.72
C LEU A 230 -7.34 -9.55 -33.30
N SER A 231 -7.87 -10.78 -33.42
CA SER A 231 -9.21 -11.08 -33.91
C SER A 231 -10.31 -10.31 -33.15
N LYS A 232 -11.47 -10.08 -33.78
CA LYS A 232 -12.59 -9.26 -33.27
C LYS A 232 -12.98 -9.53 -31.79
N GLY A 233 -12.74 -10.72 -31.25
CA GLY A 233 -13.05 -11.07 -29.86
C GLY A 233 -12.12 -10.47 -28.81
N ASP A 234 -10.82 -10.38 -29.09
CA ASP A 234 -9.81 -9.88 -28.13
C ASP A 234 -9.92 -8.37 -27.89
N SER A 235 -10.44 -7.64 -28.89
CA SER A 235 -10.65 -6.20 -28.79
C SER A 235 -11.68 -5.84 -27.73
N LYS A 236 -12.71 -6.67 -27.53
CA LYS A 236 -13.73 -6.43 -26.50
C LYS A 236 -13.17 -6.69 -25.10
N ILE A 237 -12.42 -7.78 -24.94
CA ILE A 237 -11.76 -8.15 -23.67
C ILE A 237 -10.80 -7.05 -23.21
N ALA A 238 -10.00 -6.47 -24.12
CA ALA A 238 -9.06 -5.42 -23.75
C ALA A 238 -9.76 -4.12 -23.31
N VAL A 239 -10.84 -3.73 -24.00
CA VAL A 239 -11.65 -2.55 -23.65
C VAL A 239 -12.37 -2.76 -22.32
N ASP A 240 -13.04 -3.90 -22.15
CA ASP A 240 -13.75 -4.25 -20.92
C ASP A 240 -12.79 -4.31 -19.73
N ALA A 241 -11.57 -4.83 -19.91
CA ALA A 241 -10.53 -4.82 -18.89
C ALA A 241 -10.02 -3.42 -18.57
N ALA A 242 -9.87 -2.51 -19.55
CA ALA A 242 -9.42 -1.15 -19.29
C ALA A 242 -10.44 -0.34 -18.46
N HIS A 243 -11.73 -0.63 -18.56
CA HIS A 243 -12.76 -0.04 -17.69
C HIS A 243 -12.56 -0.37 -16.20
N SER A 244 -11.76 -1.38 -15.85
CA SER A 244 -11.39 -1.64 -14.46
C SER A 244 -10.59 -0.51 -13.82
N LEU A 245 -9.96 0.35 -14.64
CA LEU A 245 -9.15 1.48 -14.17
C LEU A 245 -10.01 2.65 -13.69
N ASP A 246 -11.27 2.72 -14.14
CA ASP A 246 -12.25 3.73 -13.74
C ASP A 246 -13.07 3.27 -12.52
N GLY A 247 -12.92 2.00 -12.13
CA GLY A 247 -13.62 1.37 -11.00
C GLY A 247 -12.88 1.47 -9.66
N PRO A 248 -13.46 0.89 -8.59
CA PRO A 248 -12.86 0.91 -7.26
C PRO A 248 -11.49 0.21 -7.20
N HIS A 249 -10.48 0.90 -6.67
CA HIS A 249 -9.10 0.40 -6.62
C HIS A 249 -8.98 -0.96 -5.92
N ASN A 250 -9.77 -1.21 -4.88
CA ASN A 250 -9.79 -2.47 -4.14
C ASN A 250 -10.24 -3.66 -5.00
N GLU A 251 -11.16 -3.46 -5.94
CA GLU A 251 -11.65 -4.54 -6.80
C GLU A 251 -10.64 -4.87 -7.90
N LEU A 252 -10.02 -3.85 -8.50
CA LEU A 252 -8.88 -4.02 -9.41
C LEU A 252 -7.74 -4.79 -8.72
N MET A 253 -7.37 -4.37 -7.52
CA MET A 253 -6.32 -5.03 -6.74
C MET A 253 -6.67 -6.48 -6.37
N ALA A 254 -7.93 -6.77 -6.04
CA ALA A 254 -8.37 -8.13 -5.77
C ALA A 254 -8.15 -9.04 -6.98
N VAL A 255 -8.56 -8.60 -8.17
CA VAL A 255 -8.38 -9.39 -9.41
C VAL A 255 -6.90 -9.50 -9.81
N ILE A 256 -6.10 -8.45 -9.63
CA ILE A 256 -4.65 -8.55 -9.84
C ILE A 256 -4.05 -9.61 -8.91
N ASN A 257 -4.44 -9.63 -7.64
CA ASN A 257 -3.95 -10.60 -6.66
C ASN A 257 -4.49 -12.03 -6.88
N GLU A 258 -5.56 -12.21 -7.63
CA GLU A 258 -6.00 -13.54 -8.09
C GLU A 258 -5.02 -14.11 -9.12
N VAL A 259 -4.50 -13.29 -10.04
CA VAL A 259 -3.67 -13.70 -11.18
C VAL A 259 -2.17 -13.61 -10.91
N ALA A 260 -1.74 -12.66 -10.10
CA ALA A 260 -0.34 -12.33 -9.86
C ALA A 260 0.02 -12.36 -8.38
N CYS A 261 1.31 -12.56 -8.10
CA CYS A 261 1.90 -12.41 -6.77
C CYS A 261 2.58 -11.05 -6.66
N GLU A 262 2.31 -10.34 -5.57
CA GLU A 262 3.06 -9.14 -5.22
C GLU A 262 4.41 -9.52 -4.57
N ILE A 263 5.48 -8.92 -5.07
CA ILE A 263 6.87 -9.01 -4.61
C ILE A 263 7.39 -7.58 -4.47
N HIS A 264 7.39 -7.04 -3.24
CA HIS A 264 7.96 -5.72 -2.90
C HIS A 264 7.50 -4.56 -3.79
N GLY A 265 6.20 -4.49 -4.11
CA GLY A 265 5.64 -3.46 -4.98
C GLY A 265 5.69 -3.76 -6.49
N TYR A 266 6.17 -4.95 -6.87
CA TYR A 266 6.10 -5.49 -8.22
C TYR A 266 5.17 -6.70 -8.27
N TYR A 267 4.64 -6.99 -9.45
CA TYR A 267 3.70 -8.07 -9.69
C TYR A 267 4.28 -9.03 -10.73
N VAL A 268 4.18 -10.31 -10.43
CA VAL A 268 4.60 -11.39 -11.33
C VAL A 268 3.48 -12.41 -11.47
N LEU A 269 3.33 -13.00 -12.65
CA LEU A 269 2.34 -14.04 -12.84
C LEU A 269 2.57 -15.21 -11.87
N LYS A 270 1.50 -15.69 -11.24
CA LYS A 270 1.53 -16.89 -10.39
C LYS A 270 2.02 -18.11 -11.17
N SER A 271 2.56 -19.10 -10.46
CA SER A 271 2.88 -20.39 -11.04
C SER A 271 1.64 -21.08 -11.59
N SER A 272 1.86 -21.95 -12.57
CA SER A 272 0.94 -23.04 -12.90
C SER A 272 1.43 -24.33 -12.25
N GLN A 273 0.58 -25.36 -12.27
CA GLN A 273 0.95 -26.70 -11.80
C GLN A 273 2.18 -27.27 -12.54
N ASP A 274 2.44 -26.81 -13.76
CA ASP A 274 3.57 -27.24 -14.59
C ASP A 274 4.87 -26.48 -14.32
N ASP A 275 4.85 -25.45 -13.47
CA ASP A 275 6.03 -24.63 -13.14
C ASP A 275 6.23 -24.44 -11.62
N PRO A 276 6.44 -25.54 -10.87
CA PRO A 276 6.55 -25.48 -9.42
C PRO A 276 7.86 -24.82 -8.95
N PHE A 277 8.91 -24.79 -9.78
CA PHE A 277 10.14 -24.07 -9.45
C PHE A 277 9.93 -22.55 -9.41
N ARG A 278 9.05 -22.00 -10.26
CA ARG A 278 8.67 -20.59 -10.19
C ARG A 278 8.15 -20.18 -8.82
N ASP A 279 7.34 -21.02 -8.18
CA ASP A 279 6.85 -20.74 -6.82
C ASP A 279 7.95 -20.70 -5.78
N VAL A 280 8.98 -21.54 -5.91
CA VAL A 280 10.15 -21.49 -5.03
C VAL A 280 10.80 -20.11 -5.13
N VAL A 281 11.03 -19.65 -6.37
CA VAL A 281 11.70 -18.37 -6.62
C VAL A 281 10.84 -17.19 -6.14
N ILE A 282 9.53 -17.21 -6.41
CA ILE A 282 8.59 -16.20 -5.91
C ILE A 282 8.63 -16.13 -4.38
N ASP A 283 8.53 -17.27 -3.68
CA ASP A 283 8.53 -17.31 -2.22
C ASP A 283 9.85 -16.79 -1.64
N MET A 284 10.98 -17.18 -2.24
CA MET A 284 12.29 -16.67 -1.83
C MET A 284 12.39 -15.16 -2.00
N LEU A 285 11.91 -14.62 -3.13
CA LEU A 285 11.92 -13.18 -3.39
C LEU A 285 10.99 -12.44 -2.42
N ARG A 286 9.81 -12.98 -2.11
CA ARG A 286 8.85 -12.39 -1.15
C ARG A 286 9.36 -12.39 0.29
N GLY A 287 9.99 -13.50 0.71
CA GLY A 287 10.54 -13.63 2.05
C GLY A 287 11.86 -12.88 2.26
N SER A 288 12.57 -12.59 1.17
CA SER A 288 13.74 -11.71 1.20
C SER A 288 13.30 -10.25 1.21
N GLY A 289 14.07 -9.31 1.76
CA GLY A 289 13.68 -7.89 1.76
C GLY A 289 13.70 -7.23 0.37
N PRO A 290 13.30 -5.94 0.25
CA PRO A 290 13.43 -5.18 -0.98
C PRO A 290 14.88 -5.18 -1.49
N ASN A 291 15.08 -5.34 -2.80
CA ASN A 291 16.41 -5.48 -3.44
C ASN A 291 17.21 -6.72 -3.00
N ALA A 292 16.52 -7.80 -2.64
CA ALA A 292 17.12 -9.10 -2.35
C ALA A 292 18.15 -9.52 -3.41
N LYS A 293 19.27 -10.06 -2.93
CA LYS A 293 20.33 -10.65 -3.75
C LYS A 293 20.34 -12.14 -3.48
N LEU A 294 19.79 -12.93 -4.39
CA LEU A 294 19.72 -14.37 -4.24
C LEU A 294 20.93 -15.04 -4.89
N LYS A 295 21.61 -15.94 -4.18
CA LYS A 295 22.70 -16.73 -4.76
C LYS A 295 22.15 -18.02 -5.37
N LYS A 296 22.76 -18.48 -6.47
CA LYS A 296 22.38 -19.75 -7.13
C LYS A 296 22.33 -20.93 -6.15
N ALA A 297 23.31 -21.04 -5.26
CA ALA A 297 23.37 -22.12 -4.27
C ALA A 297 22.16 -22.10 -3.31
N GLU A 298 21.74 -20.92 -2.85
CA GLU A 298 20.59 -20.76 -1.94
C GLU A 298 19.28 -21.13 -2.64
N ILE A 299 19.16 -20.77 -3.93
CA ILE A 299 17.98 -21.08 -4.76
C ILE A 299 17.86 -22.59 -4.99
N VAL A 300 18.96 -23.23 -5.40
CA VAL A 300 18.99 -24.68 -5.65
C VAL A 300 18.68 -25.46 -4.36
N GLU A 301 19.25 -25.04 -3.23
CA GLU A 301 18.98 -25.63 -1.93
C GLU A 301 17.52 -25.47 -1.48
N ALA A 302 16.94 -24.27 -1.67
CA ALA A 302 15.52 -24.04 -1.38
C ALA A 302 14.61 -24.89 -2.27
N ALA A 303 14.94 -25.00 -3.57
CA ALA A 303 14.19 -25.81 -4.50
C ALA A 303 14.26 -27.30 -4.18
N ARG A 304 15.45 -27.82 -3.84
CA ARG A 304 15.61 -29.21 -3.40
C ARG A 304 14.76 -29.53 -2.19
N ARG A 305 14.70 -28.62 -1.20
CA ARG A 305 13.86 -28.80 0.00
C ARG A 305 12.36 -28.76 -0.31
N LYS A 306 11.90 -27.85 -1.17
CA LYS A 306 10.47 -27.66 -1.44
C LYS A 306 9.93 -28.64 -2.48
N LEU A 307 10.72 -28.98 -3.50
CA LEU A 307 10.29 -29.83 -4.61
C LEU A 307 10.67 -31.30 -4.42
N GLY A 308 11.59 -31.61 -3.50
CA GLY A 308 12.08 -32.98 -3.29
C GLY A 308 12.89 -33.55 -4.46
N ARG A 309 13.23 -32.73 -5.46
CA ARG A 309 14.00 -33.10 -6.65
C ARG A 309 15.03 -32.04 -7.00
N GLU A 310 16.04 -32.42 -7.78
CA GLU A 310 16.92 -31.45 -8.43
C GLU A 310 16.16 -30.68 -9.52
N VAL A 311 16.54 -29.41 -9.70
CA VAL A 311 15.97 -28.53 -10.73
C VAL A 311 16.86 -28.61 -11.97
N PRO A 312 16.35 -29.12 -13.10
CA PRO A 312 17.04 -29.08 -14.37
C PRO A 312 17.47 -27.66 -14.76
N ASN A 313 18.64 -27.53 -15.40
CA ASN A 313 19.23 -26.22 -15.71
C ASN A 313 18.36 -25.38 -16.67
N ASN A 314 17.57 -26.03 -17.55
CA ASN A 314 16.61 -25.35 -18.42
C ASN A 314 15.44 -24.73 -17.64
N GLU A 315 14.85 -25.46 -16.69
CA GLU A 315 13.81 -24.96 -15.77
C GLU A 315 14.36 -23.80 -14.94
N TYR A 316 15.57 -23.96 -14.40
CA TYR A 316 16.27 -22.91 -13.67
C TYR A 316 16.43 -21.64 -14.51
N ASN A 317 17.06 -21.76 -15.69
CA ASN A 317 17.37 -20.60 -16.51
C ASN A 317 16.12 -19.90 -17.02
N LYS A 318 15.07 -20.66 -17.37
CA LYS A 318 13.77 -20.12 -17.80
C LYS A 318 13.21 -19.20 -16.73
N VAL A 319 12.94 -19.72 -15.53
CA VAL A 319 12.31 -18.95 -14.45
C VAL A 319 13.19 -17.78 -14.00
N MET A 320 14.51 -18.00 -13.88
CA MET A 320 15.42 -16.95 -13.43
C MET A 320 15.53 -15.81 -14.44
N SER A 321 15.55 -16.10 -15.74
CA SER A 321 15.60 -15.06 -16.79
C SER A 321 14.31 -14.25 -16.90
N GLU A 322 13.17 -14.87 -16.59
CA GLU A 322 11.87 -14.19 -16.58
C GLU A 322 11.72 -13.23 -15.40
N LEU A 323 12.11 -13.66 -14.20
CA LEU A 323 11.84 -12.91 -12.96
C LEU A 323 13.00 -12.01 -12.53
N CYS A 324 14.23 -12.38 -12.87
CA CYS A 324 15.44 -11.78 -12.31
C CYS A 324 16.43 -11.35 -13.40
N VAL A 325 17.34 -10.47 -13.00
CA VAL A 325 18.51 -10.06 -13.76
C VAL A 325 19.76 -10.47 -12.97
N SER A 326 20.74 -11.02 -13.68
CA SER A 326 22.02 -11.38 -13.09
C SER A 326 22.87 -10.13 -12.86
N LYS A 327 23.34 -9.93 -11.62
CA LYS A 327 24.28 -8.87 -11.25
C LYS A 327 25.53 -9.51 -10.64
N GLY A 328 26.43 -9.96 -11.51
CA GLY A 328 27.62 -10.72 -11.10
C GLY A 328 27.25 -12.13 -10.66
N SER A 329 27.49 -12.46 -9.39
CA SER A 329 27.20 -13.79 -8.81
C SER A 329 25.84 -13.90 -8.11
N VAL A 330 25.02 -12.85 -8.19
CA VAL A 330 23.71 -12.79 -7.53
C VAL A 330 22.60 -12.47 -8.53
N TRP A 331 21.40 -12.95 -8.22
CA TRP A 331 20.18 -12.65 -8.93
C TRP A 331 19.38 -11.60 -8.16
N VAL A 332 18.88 -10.60 -8.87
CA VAL A 332 18.02 -9.55 -8.33
C VAL A 332 16.75 -9.51 -9.15
N LEU A 333 15.60 -9.26 -8.51
CA LEU A 333 14.32 -9.09 -9.21
C LEU A 333 14.46 -8.04 -10.32
N ARG A 334 13.88 -8.33 -11.49
CA ARG A 334 13.86 -7.40 -12.63
C ARG A 334 13.10 -6.12 -12.26
N SER A 335 13.53 -4.99 -12.81
CA SER A 335 12.80 -3.71 -12.69
C SER A 335 11.41 -3.83 -13.33
N GLY A 336 10.37 -3.43 -12.61
CA GLY A 336 8.99 -3.45 -13.13
C GLY A 336 8.63 -2.28 -14.05
N ASP A 337 9.61 -1.71 -14.74
CA ASP A 337 9.50 -0.60 -15.70
C ASP A 337 9.25 -1.09 -17.13
N GLY A 338 9.26 -2.40 -17.37
CA GLY A 338 9.06 -2.99 -18.71
C GLY A 338 10.29 -2.90 -19.61
N SER A 339 11.46 -2.53 -19.08
CA SER A 339 12.70 -2.54 -19.84
C SER A 339 13.30 -3.95 -19.86
N ASN A 340 13.52 -4.48 -21.06
CA ASN A 340 14.20 -5.77 -21.30
C ASN A 340 15.73 -5.64 -21.20
N GLN A 341 16.26 -4.78 -20.32
CA GLN A 341 17.70 -4.69 -20.08
C GLN A 341 18.18 -5.76 -19.09
#